data_AF-A0A8H5MWW2-F1
#
_entry.id   AF-A0A8H5MWW2-F1
#
_cell.length_a   1.000
_cell.length_b   1.000
_cell.length_c   1.000
_cell.angle_alpha   90.00
_cell.angle_beta   90.00
_cell.angle_gamma   90.00
#
_symmetry.space_group_name_H-M   'P 1'
#
loop_
_entity.id
_entity.type
_entity.pdbx_description
1 polymer ?
#
loop_
_entity_poly.entity_id
_entity_poly.type
_entity_poly.pdbx_seq_one_letter_code
_entity_poly.pdbx_strand_id
1 'polypeptide(L)'
;MSAYVLETGGKAEVTAVLRSNYEAVVRHGFDIDSVLYGEIKNRVLTHAAVVNVVPDMSKGHATPLDYILVTAKNIADVPLTTADIILPAMTPGYISIALS
;
A
#
# COMPACT_ATOMS: atom_id res chain seq x y z
N MET A 1 3.82 5.97 -6.75
CA MET A 1 5.29 6.01 -6.81
C MET A 1 5.96 5.43 -5.56
N SER A 2 5.51 5.78 -4.35
CA SER A 2 6.16 5.37 -3.10
C SER A 2 6.36 3.85 -2.96
N ALA A 3 5.34 3.05 -3.27
CA ALA A 3 5.45 1.58 -3.25
C ALA A 3 6.58 1.04 -4.14
N TYR A 4 6.74 1.59 -5.35
CA TYR A 4 7.79 1.20 -6.28
C TYR A 4 9.20 1.53 -5.75
N VAL A 5 9.38 2.74 -5.23
CA VAL A 5 10.69 3.19 -4.70
C VAL A 5 11.08 2.40 -3.45
N LEU A 6 10.12 2.17 -2.54
CA LEU A 6 10.36 1.38 -1.33
C LEU A 6 10.80 -0.05 -1.65
N GLU A 7 10.12 -0.69 -2.60
CA GLU A 7 10.44 -2.05 -2.99
C GLU A 7 11.76 -2.13 -3.77
N THR A 8 11.97 -1.26 -4.76
CA THR A 8 13.22 -1.26 -5.55
C THR A 8 14.45 -0.85 -4.74
N GLY A 9 14.26 -0.11 -3.66
CA GLY A 9 15.31 0.16 -2.68
C GLY A 9 15.78 -1.07 -1.91
N GLY A 10 15.03 -2.19 -1.95
CA GLY A 10 15.42 -3.48 -1.36
C GLY A 10 15.49 -3.49 0.17
N LYS A 11 14.94 -2.47 0.83
CA LYS A 11 14.96 -2.30 2.28
C LYS A 11 13.58 -2.40 2.94
N ALA A 12 12.54 -2.57 2.13
CA ALA A 12 11.16 -2.67 2.60
C ALA A 12 10.43 -3.76 1.82
N GLU A 13 9.69 -4.58 2.56
CA GLU A 13 8.64 -5.44 2.01
C GLU A 13 7.35 -4.62 1.97
N VAL A 14 6.70 -4.55 0.81
CA VAL A 14 5.58 -3.62 0.60
C VAL A 14 4.30 -4.42 0.43
N THR A 15 3.23 -4.08 1.13
CA THR A 15 1.88 -4.55 0.76
C THR A 15 1.08 -3.36 0.27
N ALA A 16 0.59 -3.43 -0.96
CA ALA A 16 -0.19 -2.36 -1.58
C ALA A 16 -1.67 -2.69 -1.55
N VAL A 17 -2.46 -1.84 -0.88
CA VAL A 17 -3.92 -1.96 -0.83
C VAL A 17 -4.53 -1.10 -1.93
N LEU A 18 -5.27 -1.71 -2.86
CA LEU A 18 -5.95 -1.02 -3.95
C LEU A 18 -7.45 -1.33 -3.93
N ARG A 19 -8.30 -0.35 -4.23
CA ARG A 19 -9.74 -0.60 -4.38
C ARG A 19 -10.15 -0.71 -5.84
N SER A 20 -10.32 0.43 -6.51
CA SER A 20 -10.89 0.48 -7.86
C SER A 20 -10.02 -0.18 -8.94
N ASN A 21 -8.69 -0.14 -8.77
CA ASN A 21 -7.74 -0.54 -9.81
C ASN A 21 -7.06 -1.89 -9.49
N TYR A 22 -7.53 -2.60 -8.47
CA TYR A 22 -6.94 -3.87 -8.02
C TYR A 22 -6.81 -4.88 -9.17
N GLU A 23 -7.93 -5.19 -9.84
CA GLU A 23 -7.97 -6.18 -10.93
C GLU A 23 -7.02 -5.82 -12.08
N ALA A 24 -6.98 -4.55 -12.46
CA ALA A 24 -6.11 -4.07 -13.54
C ALA A 24 -4.64 -4.25 -13.16
N VAL A 25 -4.25 -3.87 -11.94
CA VAL A 25 -2.86 -3.97 -11.46
C VAL A 25 -2.43 -5.41 -11.24
N VAL A 26 -3.32 -6.28 -10.75
CA VAL A 26 -2.99 -7.70 -10.59
C VAL A 26 -2.72 -8.37 -11.95
N ARG A 27 -3.46 -7.97 -13.00
CA ARG A 27 -3.31 -8.56 -14.34
C ARG A 27 -2.18 -7.95 -15.17
N HIS A 28 -1.97 -6.65 -15.04
CA HIS A 28 -1.10 -5.88 -15.94
C HIS A 28 0.07 -5.21 -15.22
N GLY A 29 0.12 -5.21 -13.89
CA GLY A 29 1.09 -4.45 -13.12
C GLY A 29 0.82 -2.94 -13.14
N PHE A 30 1.80 -2.17 -12.66
CA PHE A 30 1.80 -0.72 -12.70
C PHE A 30 2.60 -0.19 -13.89
N ASP A 31 2.02 0.77 -14.60
CA ASP A 31 2.75 1.65 -15.51
C ASP A 31 3.12 2.94 -14.77
N ILE A 32 4.40 3.31 -14.83
CA ILE A 32 4.94 4.50 -14.20
C ILE A 32 5.70 5.29 -15.27
N ASP A 33 5.28 6.52 -15.50
CA ASP A 33 5.99 7.49 -16.32
C ASP A 33 6.56 8.56 -15.40
N SER A 34 7.89 8.64 -15.32
CA SER A 34 8.61 9.51 -14.41
C SER A 34 9.78 10.18 -15.09
N VAL A 35 9.91 11.50 -14.94
CA VAL A 35 11.09 12.24 -15.41
C VAL A 35 12.39 11.71 -14.77
N LEU A 36 12.33 11.26 -13.51
CA LEU A 36 13.51 10.80 -12.78
C LEU A 36 13.86 9.34 -13.07
N TYR A 37 12.85 8.48 -13.23
CA TYR A 37 13.03 7.03 -13.35
C TYR A 37 12.75 6.47 -14.75
N GLY A 38 12.39 7.33 -15.70
CA GLY A 38 11.95 6.96 -17.04
C GLY A 38 10.58 6.28 -17.05
N GLU A 39 10.31 5.59 -18.16
CA GLU A 39 9.12 4.75 -18.32
C GLU A 39 9.37 3.34 -17.77
N ILE A 40 8.55 2.94 -16.81
CA ILE A 40 8.52 1.60 -16.23
C ILE A 40 7.17 0.99 -16.57
N LYS A 41 7.18 -0.13 -17.28
CA LYS A 41 5.97 -0.80 -17.78
C LYS A 41 5.71 -2.11 -17.07
N ASN A 42 4.43 -2.42 -16.87
CA ASN A 42 3.95 -3.68 -16.30
C ASN A 42 4.64 -4.08 -14.99
N ARG A 43 4.95 -3.12 -14.12
CA ARG A 43 5.68 -3.38 -12.88
C ARG A 43 4.81 -4.14 -11.89
N VAL A 44 5.20 -5.39 -11.63
CA VAL A 44 4.67 -6.19 -10.53
C VAL A 44 5.53 -5.95 -9.29
N LEU A 45 4.88 -5.80 -8.14
CA LEU A 45 5.59 -5.75 -6.87
C LEU A 45 6.01 -7.19 -6.52
N THR A 46 7.32 -7.46 -6.54
CA THR A 46 7.93 -8.80 -6.48
C THR A 46 8.04 -9.39 -5.08
N HIS A 47 8.19 -8.57 -4.04
CA HIS A 47 8.31 -9.03 -2.64
C HIS A 47 7.03 -8.75 -1.86
N ALA A 48 5.92 -8.55 -2.57
CA ALA A 48 4.90 -7.63 -2.11
C ALA A 48 3.52 -8.10 -2.56
N ALA A 49 2.57 -8.16 -1.64
CA ALA A 49 1.19 -8.49 -1.97
C ALA A 49 0.45 -7.24 -2.49
N VAL A 50 -0.21 -7.37 -3.64
CA VAL A 50 -1.28 -6.46 -4.04
C VAL A 50 -2.58 -7.05 -3.51
N VAL A 51 -3.29 -6.31 -2.67
CA VAL A 51 -4.54 -6.76 -2.03
C VAL A 51 -5.67 -5.77 -2.30
N ASN A 52 -6.91 -6.27 -2.28
CA ASN A 52 -8.10 -5.44 -2.52
C ASN A 52 -8.76 -4.92 -1.24
N VAL A 53 -8.29 -5.37 -0.08
CA VAL A 53 -8.80 -5.03 1.24
C VAL A 53 -7.64 -4.85 2.21
N VAL A 54 -7.79 -3.94 3.17
CA VAL A 54 -6.82 -3.75 4.24
C VAL A 54 -6.75 -5.05 5.07
N PRO A 55 -5.56 -5.66 5.24
CA PRO A 55 -5.44 -6.90 6.00
C PRO A 55 -5.80 -6.64 7.47
N ASP A 56 -6.51 -7.60 8.06
CA ASP A 56 -6.90 -7.56 9.46
C ASP A 56 -5.86 -8.32 10.30
N MET A 57 -5.00 -7.58 10.98
CA MET A 57 -3.89 -8.12 11.78
C MET A 57 -4.38 -8.81 13.05
N SER A 58 -5.64 -8.60 13.46
CA SER A 58 -6.22 -9.29 14.62
C SER A 58 -6.60 -10.75 14.33
N LYS A 59 -6.76 -11.12 13.04
CA LYS A 59 -7.32 -12.41 12.62
C LYS A 59 -6.29 -13.50 12.29
N GLY A 60 -4.99 -13.28 12.44
CA GLY A 60 -3.98 -14.28 12.08
C GLY A 60 -2.57 -14.02 12.61
N HIS A 61 -1.63 -14.93 12.30
CA HIS A 61 -0.19 -14.82 12.61
C HIS A 61 0.54 -13.97 11.56
N ALA A 62 -0.07 -12.88 11.09
CA ALA A 62 0.59 -11.99 10.17
C ALA A 62 1.65 -11.17 10.92
N THR A 63 2.86 -11.07 10.35
CA THR A 63 3.94 -10.25 10.90
C THR A 63 3.44 -8.81 11.06
N PRO A 64 3.54 -8.19 12.25
CA PRO A 64 3.17 -6.79 12.44
C PRO A 64 3.83 -5.90 11.38
N LEU A 65 3.07 -4.94 10.86
CA LEU A 65 3.63 -3.93 9.98
C LEU A 65 4.48 -2.98 10.83
N ASP A 66 5.64 -2.57 10.31
CA ASP A 66 6.43 -1.52 10.95
C ASP A 66 5.87 -0.13 10.60
N TYR A 67 5.38 0.02 9.36
CA TYR A 67 4.88 1.28 8.82
C TYR A 67 3.57 1.11 8.06
N ILE A 68 2.68 2.09 8.21
CA ILE A 68 1.54 2.30 7.32
C ILE A 68 1.76 3.62 6.58
N LEU A 69 1.87 3.55 5.25
CA LEU A 69 1.93 4.73 4.39
C LEU A 69 0.55 5.02 3.82
N VAL A 70 -0.04 6.14 4.23
CA VAL A 70 -1.34 6.59 3.72
C VAL A 70 -1.12 7.59 2.59
N THR A 71 -1.68 7.27 1.42
CA THR A 71 -1.73 8.15 0.24
C THR A 71 -3.17 8.43 -0.23
N ALA A 72 -4.15 8.07 0.61
CA ALA A 72 -5.57 8.29 0.32
C ALA A 72 -5.91 9.78 0.41
N LYS A 73 -6.76 10.26 -0.50
CA LYS A 73 -7.31 11.62 -0.45
C LYS A 73 -8.16 11.78 0.80
N ASN A 74 -7.94 12.84 1.56
CA ASN A 74 -8.82 13.24 2.65
C ASN A 74 -10.01 14.04 2.09
N ILE A 75 -11.20 13.45 2.09
CA ILE A 75 -12.43 14.05 1.54
C ILE A 75 -13.48 14.09 2.65
N ALA A 76 -13.99 15.29 2.97
CA ALA A 76 -14.87 15.51 4.11
C ALA A 76 -16.21 14.74 4.05
N ASP A 77 -16.73 14.51 2.84
CA ASP A 77 -18.01 13.83 2.62
C ASP A 77 -17.90 12.30 2.46
N VAL A 78 -16.71 11.72 2.71
CA VAL A 78 -16.52 10.27 2.68
C VAL A 78 -16.83 9.68 4.06
N PRO A 79 -17.76 8.71 4.17
CA PRO A 79 -18.23 8.20 5.46
C PRO A 79 -17.18 7.45 6.28
N LEU A 80 -16.11 6.96 5.64
CA LEU A 80 -15.00 6.29 6.31
C LEU A 80 -13.81 7.24 6.37
N THR A 81 -13.31 7.49 7.58
CA THR A 81 -12.08 8.24 7.76
C THR A 81 -10.86 7.41 7.38
N THR A 82 -9.73 8.06 7.15
CA THR A 82 -8.44 7.37 7.00
C THR A 82 -8.14 6.44 8.18
N ALA A 83 -8.47 6.87 9.40
CA ALA A 83 -8.26 6.07 10.60
C ALA A 83 -9.09 4.78 10.56
N ASP A 84 -10.37 4.88 10.18
CA ASP A 84 -11.26 3.71 10.05
C ASP A 84 -10.75 2.73 8.99
N ILE A 85 -10.19 3.25 7.88
CA ILE A 85 -9.66 2.44 6.79
C ILE A 85 -8.45 1.63 7.26
N ILE A 86 -7.50 2.25 7.97
CA ILE A 86 -6.23 1.59 8.33
C ILE A 86 -6.32 0.77 9.63
N LEU A 87 -7.36 0.98 10.45
CA LEU A 87 -7.51 0.34 11.75
C LEU A 87 -7.30 -1.18 11.74
N PRO A 88 -7.81 -1.96 10.76
CA PRO A 88 -7.58 -3.42 10.73
C PRO A 88 -6.10 -3.79 10.57
N ALA A 89 -5.30 -2.93 9.93
CA ALA A 89 -3.88 -3.13 9.75
C ALA A 89 -3.05 -2.74 10.98
N MET A 90 -3.68 -2.22 12.04
CA MET A 90 -2.99 -1.68 13.20
C MET A 90 -2.68 -2.74 14.28
N THR A 91 -1.42 -2.84 14.68
CA THR A 91 -0.93 -3.56 15.85
C THR A 91 -0.52 -2.56 16.94
N PRO A 92 -1.17 -2.56 18.12
CA PRO A 92 -0.86 -1.63 19.20
C PRO A 92 0.61 -1.68 19.63
N GLY A 93 1.29 -0.53 19.64
CA GLY A 93 2.68 -0.42 20.10
C GLY A 93 3.76 -0.75 19.07
N TYR A 94 3.40 -1.09 17.83
CA TYR A 94 4.37 -1.50 16.79
C TYR A 94 4.44 -0.56 15.57
N ILE A 95 3.43 0.27 15.33
CA ILE A 95 3.26 0.93 14.02
C ILE A 95 3.58 2.41 14.06
N SER A 96 4.34 2.84 13.03
CA SER A 96 4.48 4.24 12.65
C SER A 96 3.59 4.58 11.45
N ILE A 97 2.92 5.74 11.49
CA ILE A 97 2.05 6.20 10.39
C ILE A 97 2.76 7.33 9.64
N ALA A 98 2.90 7.17 8.33
CA ALA A 98 3.40 8.20 7.43
C ALA A 98 2.27 8.68 6.51
N LEU A 99 2.11 9.99 6.40
CA LEU A 99 1.16 10.63 5.48
C LEU A 99 1.96 11.25 4.33
N SER A 100 1.55 10.99 3.08
CA SER A 100 2.24 11.44 1.86
C SER A 100 1.29 12.05 0.85
#